data_AF-A0A397APE0-F1
#
_entry.id   AF-A0A397APE0-F1
#
_cell.length_a   1.000
_cell.length_b   1.000
_cell.length_c   1.000
_cell.angle_alpha   90.00
_cell.angle_beta   90.00
_cell.angle_gamma   90.00
#
_symmetry.space_group_name_H-M   'P 1'
#
loop_
_entity.id
_entity.type
_entity.pdbx_description
1 polymer ?
#
loop_
_entity_poly.entity_id
_entity_poly.type
_entity_poly.pdbx_seq_one_letter_code
_entity_poly.pdbx_strand_id
1 'polypeptide(L)'
;ALIAEVMLQAEGFRDAKVLAKKTTTLYGLMIQQLSKQDHYDFGLRSLKAVLNMAGAVKREDPNMQEEHILLRALRDMNAPKFIKEDAALFKLLLGDLFPSIELAIPEYGSLQSAIQSELTHQGLQLHPTILFKTIQLFESQATRHCNMIVGQTMAGKSTVWKTLQAAKSQLAKDGAPGYTPVRVQVLNPKSISLNEIYGVYDLSTFEWIDGILSAIFRTLASDDKPDEKWIMLDGPVDTLWIESMNSVMDDNKVLTLINGDRIGMSPSMALLFEVQDLSVASPATVSRAGMVYMDVEDLGWRPFVKTWLVQAITDPDERDILTSLLDKYMTKVLAFRLAEVTELIPVTEFNCVKSFCNLYSVLATKDNGVDKSVGGADQFAPMVEKWFLFCLTWSVMGAASEDGRVRFDACIREIETIYPPVKTIYEFFVDPKGRELKLWDERLPPAYRILPGTPFYKILVPTVDTLRYGYLLQTLVNGGLHALIVGDTGVGKTSMIQKELDGLNDTYQRLVMNFSSATSSSTTQDVIENVMEKRSRSRFG
;
A
#
# COMPACT_ATOMS: atom_id res chain seq x y z
N ALA A 1 4.70 19.62 33.63
CA ALA A 1 3.49 19.87 34.43
C ALA A 1 3.08 21.34 34.36
N LEU A 2 3.91 22.27 34.85
CA LEU A 2 3.58 23.71 34.88
C LEU A 2 3.19 24.29 33.52
N ILE A 3 3.92 23.95 32.45
CA ILE A 3 3.58 24.42 31.09
C ILE A 3 2.18 23.97 30.67
N ALA A 4 1.81 22.72 30.92
CA ALA A 4 0.50 22.18 30.59
C ALA A 4 -0.62 22.84 31.41
N GLU A 5 -0.36 23.14 32.68
CA GLU A 5 -1.29 23.86 33.56
C GLU A 5 -1.57 25.28 33.05
N VAL A 6 -0.52 26.04 32.73
CA VAL A 6 -0.64 27.39 32.19
C VAL A 6 -1.39 27.39 30.85
N MET A 7 -1.11 26.42 29.98
CA MET A 7 -1.81 26.28 28.70
C MET A 7 -3.30 25.97 28.89
N LEU A 8 -3.64 25.01 29.74
CA LEU A 8 -5.03 24.67 30.02
C LEU A 8 -5.80 25.86 30.63
N GLN A 9 -5.15 26.63 31.53
CA GLN A 9 -5.75 27.86 32.05
C GLN A 9 -5.99 28.90 30.95
N ALA A 10 -5.05 29.06 30.01
CA ALA A 10 -5.21 29.95 28.86
C ALA A 10 -6.36 29.52 27.94
N GLU A 11 -6.59 28.21 27.79
CA GLU A 11 -7.74 27.64 27.07
C GLU A 11 -9.05 27.64 27.90
N GLY A 12 -9.01 28.20 29.11
CA GLY A 12 -10.20 28.44 29.95
C GLY A 12 -10.56 27.31 30.93
N PHE A 13 -9.71 26.30 31.12
CA PHE A 13 -9.91 25.20 32.08
C PHE A 13 -9.81 25.65 33.53
N ARG A 14 -10.81 25.30 34.35
CA ARG A 14 -10.88 25.61 35.78
C ARG A 14 -10.07 24.61 36.60
N ASP A 15 -10.14 23.32 36.26
CA ASP A 15 -9.44 22.24 36.96
C ASP A 15 -8.05 21.95 36.36
N ALA A 16 -7.47 22.95 35.67
CA ALA A 16 -6.24 22.85 34.89
C ALA A 16 -5.07 22.18 35.64
N LYS A 17 -4.93 22.42 36.94
CA LYS A 17 -3.84 21.85 37.76
C LYS A 17 -3.94 20.32 37.88
N VAL A 18 -5.13 19.79 38.12
CA VAL A 18 -5.38 18.35 38.25
C VAL A 18 -5.24 17.68 36.88
N LEU A 19 -5.85 18.29 35.86
CA LEU A 19 -5.82 17.84 34.48
C LEU A 19 -4.41 17.81 33.89
N ALA A 20 -3.60 18.84 34.15
CA ALA A 20 -2.21 18.91 33.72
C ALA A 20 -1.37 17.78 34.35
N LYS A 21 -1.59 17.50 35.65
CA LYS A 21 -0.91 16.39 36.33
C LYS A 21 -1.27 15.06 35.66
N LYS A 22 -2.56 14.75 35.48
CA LYS A 22 -3.04 13.55 34.78
C LYS A 22 -2.41 13.41 33.39
N THR A 23 -2.43 14.47 32.59
CA THR A 23 -1.87 14.48 31.23
C THR A 23 -0.36 14.21 31.23
N THR A 24 0.40 14.88 32.10
CA THR A 24 1.85 14.65 32.15
C THR A 24 2.22 13.28 32.68
N THR A 25 1.44 12.72 33.61
CA THR A 25 1.60 11.34 34.05
C THR A 25 1.34 10.37 32.91
N LEU A 26 0.25 10.54 32.14
CA LEU A 26 -0.05 9.71 30.98
C LEU A 26 1.11 9.70 29.99
N TYR A 27 1.63 10.86 29.59
CA TYR A 27 2.78 10.95 28.68
C TYR A 27 4.05 10.30 29.26
N GLY A 28 4.29 10.45 30.57
CA GLY A 28 5.38 9.75 31.25
C GLY A 28 5.24 8.22 31.18
N LEU A 29 4.02 7.70 31.42
CA LEU A 29 3.72 6.28 31.35
C LEU A 29 3.82 5.76 29.91
N MET A 30 3.32 6.52 28.93
CA MET A 30 3.44 6.17 27.50
C MET A 30 4.90 6.02 27.07
N ILE A 31 5.78 6.95 27.49
CA ILE A 31 7.22 6.88 27.21
C ILE A 31 7.89 5.66 27.85
N GLN A 32 7.42 5.24 29.03
CA GLN A 32 8.02 4.15 29.79
C GLN A 32 7.52 2.76 29.39
N GLN A 33 6.24 2.65 28.99
CA GLN A 33 5.55 1.37 28.83
C GLN A 33 5.25 0.99 27.37
N LEU A 34 5.07 1.97 26.48
CA LEU A 34 4.80 1.66 25.08
C LEU A 34 6.07 1.24 24.35
N SER A 35 5.89 0.49 23.26
CA SER A 35 7.01 0.11 22.40
C SER A 35 7.68 1.33 21.75
N LYS A 36 8.95 1.18 21.36
CA LYS A 36 9.68 2.23 20.64
C LYS A 36 9.36 2.12 19.15
N GLN A 37 8.71 3.14 18.60
CA GLN A 37 8.37 3.24 17.18
C GLN A 37 8.86 4.57 16.61
N ASP A 38 9.28 4.59 15.34
CA ASP A 38 9.84 5.79 14.69
C ASP A 38 8.84 6.94 14.58
N HIS A 39 7.55 6.61 14.52
CA HIS A 39 6.45 7.55 14.37
C HIS A 39 5.84 8.00 15.71
N TYR A 40 6.39 7.55 16.85
CA TYR A 40 5.93 7.98 18.18
C TYR A 40 6.59 9.30 18.58
N ASP A 41 5.76 10.31 18.84
CA ASP A 41 6.19 11.57 19.44
C ASP A 41 5.38 11.89 20.70
N PHE A 42 6.07 11.80 21.84
CA PHE A 42 5.58 12.16 23.16
C PHE A 42 6.23 13.45 23.71
N GLY A 43 6.89 14.23 22.84
CA GLY A 43 7.53 15.49 23.21
C GLY A 43 6.54 16.61 23.51
N LEU A 44 7.08 17.76 23.95
CA LEU A 44 6.29 18.94 24.33
C LEU A 44 5.45 19.51 23.17
N ARG A 45 5.86 19.33 21.92
CA ARG A 45 5.09 19.79 20.74
C ARG A 45 3.82 18.96 20.55
N SER A 46 3.93 17.64 20.63
CA SER A 46 2.79 16.72 20.63
C SER A 46 1.83 17.07 21.76
N LEU A 47 2.35 17.29 22.98
CA LEU A 47 1.55 17.71 24.13
C LEU A 47 0.84 19.06 23.88
N LYS A 48 1.55 20.07 23.36
CA LYS A 48 0.98 21.39 23.04
C LYS A 48 -0.22 21.25 22.09
N ALA A 49 -0.08 20.42 21.07
CA ALA A 49 -1.15 20.21 20.08
C ALA A 49 -2.40 19.57 20.71
N VAL A 50 -2.25 18.62 21.63
CA VAL A 50 -3.37 18.04 22.37
C VAL A 50 -4.10 19.08 23.21
N LEU A 51 -3.36 19.92 23.92
CA LEU A 51 -3.96 20.95 24.77
C LEU A 51 -4.71 22.01 23.94
N ASN A 52 -4.15 22.40 22.79
CA ASN A 52 -4.82 23.30 21.85
C ASN A 52 -6.12 22.68 21.29
N MET A 53 -6.10 21.39 20.95
CA MET A 53 -7.31 20.67 20.52
C MET A 53 -8.36 20.61 21.63
N ALA A 54 -7.96 20.29 22.86
CA ALA A 54 -8.86 20.31 24.01
C ALA A 54 -9.50 21.68 24.22
N GLY A 55 -8.74 22.77 24.04
CA GLY A 55 -9.25 24.13 24.05
C GLY A 55 -10.27 24.43 22.94
N ALA A 56 -10.03 23.93 21.73
CA ALA A 56 -10.98 24.05 20.62
C ALA A 56 -12.30 23.32 20.91
N VAL A 57 -12.23 22.06 21.35
CA VAL A 57 -13.41 21.27 21.72
C VAL A 57 -14.18 21.94 22.86
N LYS A 58 -13.49 22.54 23.84
CA LYS A 58 -14.13 23.29 24.92
C LYS A 58 -14.87 24.54 24.43
N ARG A 59 -14.38 25.21 23.39
CA ARG A 59 -15.07 26.36 22.79
C ARG A 59 -16.32 25.93 22.03
N GLU A 60 -16.30 24.75 21.42
CA GLU A 60 -17.46 24.16 20.72
C GLU A 60 -18.54 23.69 21.70
N ASP A 61 -18.14 23.05 22.80
CA ASP A 61 -19.05 22.62 23.87
C ASP A 61 -18.59 23.11 25.26
N PRO A 62 -18.98 24.35 25.66
CA PRO A 62 -18.59 24.93 26.93
C PRO A 62 -19.15 24.23 28.18
N ASN A 63 -20.20 23.43 28.03
CA ASN A 63 -20.91 22.80 29.14
C ASN A 63 -20.44 21.37 29.41
N MET A 64 -19.72 20.75 28.47
CA MET A 64 -19.12 19.44 28.66
C MET A 64 -18.10 19.45 29.81
N GLN A 65 -18.08 18.37 30.59
CA GLN A 65 -17.13 18.25 31.68
C GLN A 65 -15.68 18.33 31.17
N GLU A 66 -14.85 19.11 31.84
CA GLU A 66 -13.47 19.37 31.42
C GLU A 66 -12.62 18.08 31.31
N GLU A 67 -12.85 17.12 32.20
CA GLU A 67 -12.20 15.80 32.13
C GLU A 67 -12.59 15.03 30.86
N HIS A 68 -13.86 15.07 30.45
CA HIS A 68 -14.32 14.41 29.23
C HIS A 68 -13.73 15.06 27.98
N ILE A 69 -13.65 16.40 27.94
CA ILE A 69 -13.05 17.15 26.82
C ILE A 69 -11.58 16.76 26.66
N LEU A 70 -10.82 16.79 27.76
CA LEU A 70 -9.41 16.46 27.73
C LEU A 70 -9.16 15.00 27.34
N LEU A 71 -9.95 14.08 27.90
CA LEU A 71 -9.85 12.67 27.58
C LEU A 71 -10.14 12.41 26.09
N ARG A 72 -11.15 13.08 25.52
CA ARG A 72 -11.45 13.02 24.09
C ARG A 72 -10.26 13.50 23.25
N ALA A 73 -9.69 14.67 23.56
CA ALA A 73 -8.53 15.19 22.85
C ALA A 73 -7.30 14.27 22.94
N LEU A 74 -7.05 13.68 24.12
CA LEU A 74 -5.96 12.72 24.33
C LEU A 74 -6.13 11.46 23.50
N ARG A 75 -7.35 10.90 23.46
CA ARG A 75 -7.68 9.73 22.64
C ARG A 75 -7.52 10.05 21.17
N ASP A 76 -8.18 11.09 20.69
CA ASP A 76 -8.29 11.37 19.25
C ASP A 76 -6.93 11.73 18.63
N MET A 77 -6.03 12.39 19.37
CA MET A 77 -4.69 12.71 18.88
C MET A 77 -3.66 11.59 18.99
N ASN A 78 -3.85 10.61 19.87
CA ASN A 78 -2.83 9.57 20.11
C ASN A 78 -3.25 8.19 19.60
N ALA A 79 -4.52 7.82 19.70
CA ALA A 79 -5.02 6.53 19.23
C ALA A 79 -4.73 6.25 17.74
N PRO A 80 -4.76 7.22 16.80
CA PRO A 80 -4.42 6.96 15.40
C PRO A 80 -2.95 6.58 15.18
N LYS A 81 -2.07 6.90 16.13
CA LYS A 81 -0.62 6.69 16.02
C LYS A 81 -0.18 5.28 16.40
N PHE A 82 -0.92 4.62 17.29
CA PHE A 82 -0.45 3.41 17.94
C PHE A 82 -0.60 2.17 17.07
N ILE A 83 0.37 1.27 17.20
CA ILE A 83 0.23 -0.13 16.78
C ILE A 83 -0.83 -0.81 17.65
N LYS A 84 -1.32 -1.98 17.20
CA LYS A 84 -2.45 -2.68 17.81
C LYS A 84 -2.23 -3.02 19.29
N GLU A 85 -1.04 -3.51 19.64
CA GLU A 85 -0.67 -3.91 21.00
C GLU A 85 -0.62 -2.69 21.92
N ASP A 86 0.04 -1.62 21.48
CA ASP A 86 0.17 -0.37 22.23
C ASP A 86 -1.16 0.37 22.36
N ALA A 87 -2.06 0.26 21.37
CA ALA A 87 -3.39 0.83 21.44
C ALA A 87 -4.23 0.19 22.56
N ALA A 88 -4.04 -1.11 22.84
CA ALA A 88 -4.67 -1.79 23.96
C ALA A 88 -4.10 -1.30 25.30
N LEU A 89 -2.77 -1.20 25.40
CA LEU A 89 -2.09 -0.64 26.58
C LEU A 89 -2.52 0.80 26.87
N PHE A 90 -2.60 1.64 25.85
CA PHE A 90 -3.04 3.02 25.96
C PHE A 90 -4.46 3.13 26.52
N LYS A 91 -5.39 2.25 26.09
CA LYS A 91 -6.76 2.22 26.64
C LYS A 91 -6.78 1.88 28.13
N LEU A 92 -5.92 0.97 28.58
CA LEU A 92 -5.78 0.64 30.01
C LEU A 92 -5.22 1.82 30.79
N LEU A 93 -4.16 2.47 30.30
CA LEU A 93 -3.58 3.66 30.91
C LEU A 93 -4.57 4.83 31.00
N LEU A 94 -5.40 5.01 29.97
CA LEU A 94 -6.49 5.98 30.01
C LEU A 94 -7.54 5.61 31.05
N GLY A 95 -7.95 4.34 31.13
CA GLY A 95 -8.90 3.86 32.13
C GLY A 95 -8.41 4.06 33.57
N ASP A 96 -7.13 3.83 33.83
CA ASP A 96 -6.54 4.02 35.17
C ASP A 96 -6.50 5.49 35.59
N LEU A 97 -6.29 6.42 34.64
CA LEU A 97 -6.24 7.86 34.92
C LEU A 97 -7.62 8.54 34.90
N PHE A 98 -8.59 7.95 34.21
CA PHE A 98 -9.97 8.43 34.03
C PHE A 98 -11.02 7.32 34.27
N PRO A 99 -11.08 6.72 35.48
CA PRO A 99 -11.83 5.48 35.73
C PRO A 99 -13.36 5.61 35.70
N SER A 100 -13.89 6.84 35.73
CA SER A 100 -15.33 7.11 35.78
C SER A 100 -15.90 7.69 34.49
N ILE A 101 -15.11 7.70 33.42
CA ILE A 101 -15.47 8.37 32.17
C ILE A 101 -15.56 7.35 31.04
N GLU A 102 -16.79 7.08 30.60
CA GLU A 102 -17.03 6.43 29.31
C GLU A 102 -17.07 7.50 28.22
N LEU A 103 -16.17 7.38 27.24
CA LEU A 103 -16.20 8.24 26.07
C LEU A 103 -17.29 7.75 25.11
N ALA A 104 -18.23 8.64 24.79
CA ALA A 104 -19.13 8.40 23.68
C ALA A 104 -18.33 8.19 22.39
N ILE A 105 -18.72 7.18 21.60
CA ILE A 105 -18.23 7.00 20.24
C ILE A 105 -18.95 8.07 19.40
N PRO A 106 -18.23 9.01 18.76
CA PRO A 106 -18.89 10.02 17.95
C PRO A 106 -19.59 9.35 16.76
N GLU A 107 -20.85 9.68 16.51
CA GLU A 107 -21.54 9.26 15.30
C GLU A 107 -21.27 10.28 14.18
N TYR A 108 -20.59 9.86 13.12
CA TYR A 108 -20.28 10.72 11.97
C TYR A 108 -21.40 10.70 10.91
N GLY A 109 -22.52 10.03 11.20
CA GLY A 109 -23.77 10.04 10.44
C GLY A 109 -23.57 10.07 8.92
N SER A 110 -23.80 11.23 8.32
CA SER A 110 -23.70 11.46 6.87
C SER A 110 -22.34 11.09 6.28
N LEU A 111 -21.23 11.38 6.96
CA LEU A 111 -19.89 11.02 6.50
C LEU A 111 -19.67 9.51 6.51
N GLN A 112 -20.08 8.84 7.58
CA GLN A 112 -19.97 7.39 7.67
C GLN A 112 -20.80 6.69 6.59
N SER A 113 -22.04 7.15 6.34
CA SER A 113 -22.88 6.63 5.26
C SER A 113 -22.27 6.91 3.88
N ALA A 114 -21.72 8.10 3.63
CA ALA A 114 -21.06 8.42 2.37
C ALA A 114 -19.82 7.55 2.11
N ILE A 115 -18.99 7.31 3.14
CA ILE A 115 -17.83 6.42 3.04
C ILE A 115 -18.27 4.99 2.69
N GLN A 116 -19.28 4.46 3.37
CA GLN A 116 -19.79 3.10 3.10
C GLN A 116 -20.39 3.00 1.69
N SER A 117 -21.13 4.01 1.26
CA SER A 117 -21.69 4.06 -0.10
C SER A 117 -20.58 4.09 -1.15
N GLU A 118 -19.52 4.87 -0.93
CA GLU A 118 -18.41 4.98 -1.87
C GLU A 118 -17.61 3.69 -1.96
N LEU A 119 -17.32 3.03 -0.83
CA LEU A 119 -16.66 1.72 -0.83
C LEU A 119 -17.46 0.69 -1.64
N THR A 120 -18.79 0.70 -1.48
CA THR A 120 -19.69 -0.20 -2.23
C THR A 120 -19.73 0.16 -3.71
N HIS A 121 -19.74 1.45 -4.06
CA HIS A 121 -19.70 1.94 -5.44
C HIS A 121 -18.41 1.52 -6.16
N GLN A 122 -17.28 1.51 -5.45
CA GLN A 122 -16.00 0.99 -5.95
C GLN A 122 -15.94 -0.56 -5.98
N GLY A 123 -17.01 -1.24 -5.55
CA GLY A 123 -17.09 -2.69 -5.47
C GLY A 123 -16.21 -3.32 -4.38
N LEU A 124 -15.77 -2.54 -3.39
CA LEU A 124 -14.92 -2.99 -2.28
C LEU A 124 -15.77 -3.55 -1.13
N GLN A 125 -15.17 -4.44 -0.32
CA GLN A 125 -15.81 -4.92 0.91
C GLN A 125 -15.85 -3.83 1.98
N LEU A 126 -16.97 -3.72 2.68
CA LEU A 126 -17.10 -2.89 3.87
C LEU A 126 -16.29 -3.51 5.02
N HIS A 127 -15.10 -2.96 5.26
CA HIS A 127 -14.23 -3.38 6.34
C HIS A 127 -14.15 -2.31 7.45
N PRO A 128 -14.36 -2.67 8.74
CA PRO A 128 -14.33 -1.72 9.85
C PRO A 128 -13.02 -0.92 9.93
N THR A 129 -11.87 -1.55 9.66
CA THR A 129 -10.56 -0.89 9.67
C THR A 129 -10.50 0.27 8.67
N ILE A 130 -10.95 0.08 7.43
CA ILE A 130 -10.93 1.14 6.41
C ILE A 130 -11.85 2.28 6.81
N LEU A 131 -13.07 1.96 7.27
CA LEU A 131 -14.02 2.97 7.74
C LEU A 131 -13.44 3.79 8.90
N PHE A 132 -12.92 3.12 9.92
CA PHE A 132 -12.35 3.75 11.10
C PHE A 132 -11.13 4.61 10.75
N LYS A 133 -10.20 4.11 9.93
CA LYS A 133 -9.01 4.85 9.51
C LYS A 133 -9.34 6.03 8.59
N THR A 134 -10.40 5.94 7.79
CA THR A 134 -10.91 7.06 6.97
C THR A 134 -11.44 8.20 7.84
N ILE A 135 -12.18 7.86 8.90
CA ILE A 135 -12.65 8.83 9.88
C ILE A 135 -11.46 9.44 10.65
N GLN A 136 -10.50 8.62 11.10
CA GLN A 136 -9.30 9.14 11.76
C GLN A 136 -8.51 10.12 10.88
N LEU A 137 -8.39 9.85 9.58
CA LEU A 137 -7.75 10.78 8.65
C LEU A 137 -8.54 12.10 8.54
N PHE A 138 -9.87 12.04 8.47
CA PHE A 138 -10.73 13.23 8.46
C PHE A 138 -10.54 14.10 9.71
N GLU A 139 -10.53 13.48 10.90
CA GLU A 139 -10.30 14.19 12.16
C GLU A 139 -8.89 14.79 12.25
N SER A 140 -7.90 14.03 11.79
CA SER A 140 -6.51 14.50 11.76
C SER A 140 -6.36 15.70 10.82
N GLN A 141 -7.03 15.69 9.67
CA GLN A 141 -7.06 16.84 8.74
C GLN A 141 -7.74 18.08 9.33
N ALA A 142 -8.74 17.92 10.19
CA ALA A 142 -9.40 19.05 10.85
C ALA A 142 -8.47 19.75 11.86
N THR A 143 -7.55 19.00 12.47
CA THR A 143 -6.62 19.54 13.49
C THR A 143 -5.28 20.00 12.90
N ARG A 144 -4.81 19.36 11.82
CA ARG A 144 -3.51 19.64 11.20
C ARG A 144 -3.62 19.68 9.69
N HIS A 145 -2.99 20.68 9.08
CA HIS A 145 -2.91 20.81 7.62
C HIS A 145 -1.96 19.79 6.99
N CYS A 146 -1.07 19.19 7.78
CA CYS A 146 -0.09 18.21 7.34
C CYS A 146 -0.34 16.86 8.02
N ASN A 147 -0.54 15.78 7.26
CA ASN A 147 -0.81 14.44 7.82
C ASN A 147 -0.01 13.36 7.09
N MET A 148 0.56 12.41 7.82
CA MET A 148 1.26 11.24 7.27
C MET A 148 0.44 9.98 7.55
N ILE A 149 0.14 9.25 6.48
CA ILE A 149 -0.47 7.94 6.49
C ILE A 149 0.69 6.94 6.40
N VAL A 150 0.99 6.30 7.54
CA VAL A 150 2.17 5.45 7.73
C VAL A 150 1.70 4.00 7.76
N GLY A 151 2.38 3.12 7.02
CA GLY A 151 2.08 1.69 7.05
C GLY A 151 2.64 0.97 5.85
N GLN A 152 2.77 -0.35 5.93
CA GLN A 152 3.33 -1.13 4.83
C GLN A 152 2.43 -1.09 3.56
N THR A 153 3.00 -1.48 2.43
CA THR A 153 2.25 -1.66 1.17
C THR A 153 1.11 -2.67 1.38
N MET A 154 -0.04 -2.43 0.73
CA MET A 154 -1.29 -3.18 0.93
C MET A 154 -2.02 -2.97 2.26
N ALA A 155 -1.60 -2.03 3.13
CA ALA A 155 -2.37 -1.68 4.33
C ALA A 155 -3.69 -0.93 4.02
N GLY A 156 -3.95 -0.57 2.76
CA GLY A 156 -5.15 0.18 2.36
C GLY A 156 -5.01 1.70 2.45
N LYS A 157 -3.78 2.24 2.59
CA LYS A 157 -3.49 3.68 2.65
C LYS A 157 -4.11 4.45 1.49
N SER A 158 -3.82 4.03 0.25
CA SER A 158 -4.40 4.65 -0.93
C SER A 158 -5.92 4.58 -0.97
N THR A 159 -6.50 3.47 -0.51
CA THR A 159 -7.95 3.30 -0.45
C THR A 159 -8.57 4.28 0.54
N VAL A 160 -7.97 4.48 1.71
CA VAL A 160 -8.46 5.38 2.76
C VAL A 160 -8.56 6.82 2.27
N TRP A 161 -7.47 7.40 1.73
CA TRP A 161 -7.51 8.81 1.33
C TRP A 161 -8.34 9.03 0.07
N LYS A 162 -8.37 8.08 -0.88
CA LYS A 162 -9.22 8.16 -2.08
C LYS A 162 -10.70 8.07 -1.71
N THR A 163 -11.06 7.18 -0.78
CA THR A 163 -12.42 7.06 -0.28
C THR A 163 -12.84 8.33 0.45
N LEU A 164 -11.96 8.93 1.27
CA LEU A 164 -12.25 10.20 1.93
C LEU A 164 -12.46 11.34 0.92
N GLN A 165 -11.59 11.43 -0.09
CA GLN A 165 -11.70 12.41 -1.16
C GLN A 165 -13.07 12.32 -1.87
N ALA A 166 -13.45 11.11 -2.26
CA ALA A 166 -14.70 10.86 -2.97
C ALA A 166 -15.92 11.11 -2.07
N ALA A 167 -15.89 10.65 -0.81
CA ALA A 167 -16.97 10.87 0.15
C ALA A 167 -17.20 12.37 0.44
N LYS A 168 -16.13 13.15 0.68
CA LYS A 168 -16.24 14.61 0.87
C LYS A 168 -16.80 15.30 -0.38
N SER A 169 -16.33 14.91 -1.56
CA SER A 169 -16.79 15.47 -2.82
C SER A 169 -18.25 15.12 -3.13
N GLN A 170 -18.71 13.92 -2.73
CA GLN A 170 -20.09 13.51 -2.87
C GLN A 170 -21.01 14.30 -1.92
N LEU A 171 -20.63 14.41 -0.64
CA LEU A 171 -21.38 15.23 0.34
C LEU A 171 -21.48 16.70 -0.08
N ALA A 172 -20.42 17.24 -0.67
CA ALA A 172 -20.43 18.60 -1.21
C ALA A 172 -21.43 18.76 -2.36
N LYS A 173 -21.55 17.76 -3.25
CA LYS A 173 -22.56 17.75 -4.33
C LYS A 173 -23.98 17.64 -3.77
N ASP A 174 -24.15 16.88 -2.69
CA ASP A 174 -25.44 16.69 -2.02
C ASP A 174 -25.85 17.91 -1.17
N GLY A 175 -25.01 18.96 -1.12
CA GLY A 175 -25.28 20.20 -0.39
C GLY A 175 -25.15 20.08 1.13
N ALA A 176 -24.46 19.05 1.63
CA ALA A 176 -24.23 18.88 3.06
C ALA A 176 -23.34 20.01 3.60
N PRO A 177 -23.72 20.64 4.73
CA PRO A 177 -22.95 21.75 5.30
C PRO A 177 -21.58 21.27 5.78
N GLY A 178 -20.53 22.08 5.55
CA GLY A 178 -19.17 21.79 6.02
C GLY A 178 -18.33 20.91 5.09
N TYR A 179 -18.84 20.51 3.92
CA TYR A 179 -18.09 19.71 2.95
C TYR A 179 -17.83 20.49 1.66
N THR A 180 -16.61 20.37 1.13
CA THR A 180 -16.21 20.95 -0.15
C THR A 180 -15.66 19.87 -1.08
N PRO A 181 -15.73 20.07 -2.41
CA PRO A 181 -15.08 19.17 -3.36
C PRO A 181 -13.58 19.11 -3.12
N VAL A 182 -12.98 17.94 -3.28
CA VAL A 182 -11.55 17.73 -3.01
C VAL A 182 -10.80 17.39 -4.30
N ARG A 183 -9.76 18.17 -4.60
CA ARG A 183 -8.81 17.94 -5.69
C ARG A 183 -7.46 17.52 -5.13
N VAL A 184 -6.93 16.41 -5.63
CA VAL A 184 -5.65 15.85 -5.18
C VAL A 184 -4.63 15.92 -6.31
N GLN A 185 -3.40 16.36 -6.00
CA GLN A 185 -2.23 16.21 -6.86
C GLN A 185 -1.26 15.23 -6.20
N VAL A 186 -0.92 14.14 -6.91
CA VAL A 186 -0.02 13.09 -6.40
C VAL A 186 1.36 13.28 -7.00
N LEU A 187 2.39 13.24 -6.16
CA LEU A 187 3.79 13.32 -6.55
C LEU A 187 4.60 12.28 -5.79
N ASN A 188 5.53 11.59 -6.46
CA ASN A 188 6.53 10.77 -5.80
C ASN A 188 7.84 11.57 -5.63
N PRO A 189 8.18 12.02 -4.41
CA PRO A 189 9.35 12.86 -4.19
C PRO A 189 10.68 12.16 -4.46
N LYS A 190 10.75 10.83 -4.45
CA LYS A 190 12.00 10.08 -4.70
C LYS A 190 12.14 9.62 -6.16
N SER A 191 11.12 9.84 -6.99
CA SER A 191 11.20 9.58 -8.43
C SER A 191 12.00 10.63 -9.20
N ILE A 192 12.22 11.80 -8.59
CA ILE A 192 12.86 12.98 -9.17
C ILE A 192 13.98 13.49 -8.25
N SER A 193 14.89 14.29 -8.78
CA SER A 193 15.99 14.86 -8.01
C SER A 193 15.55 16.04 -7.12
N LEU A 194 16.32 16.37 -6.08
CA LEU A 194 16.03 17.50 -5.19
C LEU A 194 15.85 18.83 -5.95
N ASN A 195 16.70 19.04 -6.96
CA ASN A 195 16.66 20.23 -7.81
C ASN A 195 15.36 20.31 -8.61
N GLU A 196 14.87 19.17 -9.10
CA GLU A 196 13.59 19.10 -9.84
C GLU A 196 12.38 19.25 -8.91
N ILE A 197 12.48 18.87 -7.63
CA ILE A 197 11.41 19.04 -6.66
C ILE A 197 11.23 20.52 -6.30
N TYR A 198 12.30 21.17 -5.86
CA TYR A 198 12.24 22.51 -5.24
C TYR A 198 12.69 23.66 -6.14
N GLY A 199 13.42 23.36 -7.21
CA GLY A 199 14.01 24.34 -8.10
C GLY A 199 15.51 24.52 -7.84
N VAL A 200 16.19 25.08 -8.84
CA VAL A 200 17.63 25.28 -8.84
C VAL A 200 18.01 26.50 -9.67
N TYR A 201 19.14 27.13 -9.33
CA TYR A 201 19.77 28.12 -10.20
C TYR A 201 20.53 27.41 -11.32
N ASP A 202 20.26 27.78 -12.56
CA ASP A 202 21.10 27.39 -13.68
C ASP A 202 22.46 28.09 -13.54
N LEU A 203 23.53 27.30 -13.40
CA LEU A 203 24.89 27.81 -13.20
C LEU A 203 25.43 28.59 -14.40
N SER A 204 24.85 28.40 -15.59
CA SER A 204 25.28 29.07 -16.81
C SER A 204 24.60 30.43 -17.02
N THR A 205 23.31 30.52 -16.73
CA THR A 205 22.49 31.73 -16.93
C THR A 205 22.27 32.53 -15.65
N PHE A 206 22.52 31.93 -14.48
CA PHE A 206 22.13 32.42 -13.16
C PHE A 206 20.62 32.68 -13.01
N GLU A 207 19.80 32.11 -13.89
CA GLU A 207 18.34 32.19 -13.79
C GLU A 207 17.78 31.09 -12.88
N TRP A 208 16.69 31.41 -12.20
CA TRP A 208 15.99 30.46 -11.33
C TRP A 208 15.05 29.58 -12.15
N ILE A 209 15.21 28.28 -12.03
CA ILE A 209 14.30 27.29 -12.59
C ILE A 209 13.43 26.76 -11.45
N ASP A 210 12.11 26.97 -11.57
CA ASP A 210 11.17 26.52 -10.55
C ASP A 210 11.02 24.99 -10.56
N GLY A 211 10.97 24.39 -9.38
CA GLY A 211 10.74 22.96 -9.21
C GLY A 211 9.29 22.56 -9.43
N ILE A 212 9.06 21.25 -9.58
CA ILE A 212 7.73 20.67 -9.78
C ILE A 212 6.85 20.92 -8.55
N LEU A 213 7.37 20.67 -7.34
CA LEU A 213 6.60 20.86 -6.11
C LEU A 213 6.34 22.34 -5.84
N SER A 214 7.33 23.22 -6.06
CA SER A 214 7.17 24.66 -5.87
C SER A 214 6.17 25.27 -6.86
N ALA A 215 6.19 24.83 -8.12
CA ALA A 215 5.21 25.25 -9.13
C ALA A 215 3.78 24.78 -8.78
N ILE A 216 3.63 23.54 -8.30
CA ILE A 216 2.34 23.01 -7.81
C ILE A 216 1.83 23.82 -6.63
N PHE A 217 2.69 24.08 -5.64
CA PHE A 217 2.35 24.90 -4.46
C PHE A 217 1.89 26.29 -4.87
N ARG A 218 2.62 26.96 -5.76
CA ARG A 218 2.30 28.31 -6.25
C ARG A 218 0.95 28.32 -6.96
N THR A 219 0.71 27.35 -7.84
CA THR A 219 -0.55 27.21 -8.59
C THR A 219 -1.73 27.02 -7.66
N LEU A 220 -1.64 26.07 -6.71
CA LEU A 220 -2.72 25.76 -5.77
C LEU A 220 -2.95 26.87 -4.74
N ALA A 221 -1.90 27.59 -4.32
CA ALA A 221 -2.01 28.71 -3.40
C ALA A 221 -2.69 29.92 -4.04
N SER A 222 -2.49 30.14 -5.35
CA SER A 222 -3.13 31.22 -6.13
C SER A 222 -4.53 30.89 -6.65
N ASP A 223 -4.97 29.63 -6.51
CA ASP A 223 -6.28 29.21 -7.02
C ASP A 223 -7.36 29.59 -5.99
N ASP A 224 -8.29 30.46 -6.36
CA ASP A 224 -9.38 30.95 -5.48
C ASP A 224 -10.65 30.07 -5.53
N LYS A 225 -10.59 28.92 -6.22
CA LYS A 225 -11.73 28.00 -6.24
C LYS A 225 -12.08 27.51 -4.82
N PRO A 226 -13.39 27.36 -4.51
CA PRO A 226 -13.88 26.87 -3.22
C PRO A 226 -13.78 25.34 -3.13
N ASP A 227 -12.65 24.77 -3.57
CA ASP A 227 -12.30 23.36 -3.45
C ASP A 227 -11.16 23.18 -2.44
N GLU A 228 -11.17 22.05 -1.74
CA GLU A 228 -10.04 21.61 -0.93
C GLU A 228 -8.94 21.05 -1.85
N LYS A 229 -7.70 21.46 -1.61
CA LYS A 229 -6.56 21.21 -2.49
C LYS A 229 -5.52 20.37 -1.76
N TRP A 230 -5.49 19.07 -2.02
CA TRP A 230 -4.56 18.17 -1.36
C TRP A 230 -3.32 17.95 -2.24
N ILE A 231 -2.15 18.05 -1.62
CA ILE A 231 -0.88 17.63 -2.22
C ILE A 231 -0.51 16.31 -1.54
N MET A 232 -0.53 15.21 -2.30
CA MET A 232 -0.19 13.87 -1.84
C MET A 232 1.25 13.54 -2.26
N LEU A 233 2.10 13.29 -1.27
CA LEU A 233 3.47 12.85 -1.46
C LEU A 233 3.53 11.33 -1.21
N ASP A 234 3.53 10.55 -2.29
CA ASP A 234 3.54 9.08 -2.26
C ASP A 234 4.95 8.55 -2.52
N GLY A 235 5.61 8.09 -1.46
CA GLY A 235 6.97 7.57 -1.54
C GLY A 235 7.72 7.66 -0.22
N PRO A 236 8.92 7.07 -0.15
CA PRO A 236 9.70 7.07 1.08
C PRO A 236 10.17 8.47 1.47
N VAL A 237 10.11 8.75 2.76
CA VAL A 237 10.70 9.96 3.34
C VAL A 237 12.21 9.81 3.40
N ASP A 238 12.93 10.89 3.14
CA ASP A 238 14.38 10.98 3.21
C ASP A 238 14.74 12.32 3.85
N THR A 239 15.83 12.33 4.63
CA THR A 239 16.26 13.50 5.40
C THR A 239 16.47 14.73 4.52
N LEU A 240 16.98 14.56 3.30
CA LEU A 240 17.38 15.68 2.46
C LEU A 240 16.19 16.45 1.91
N TRP A 241 15.17 15.77 1.38
CA TRP A 241 14.04 16.47 0.78
C TRP A 241 13.04 16.94 1.84
N ILE A 242 12.88 16.23 2.94
CA ILE A 242 11.87 16.59 3.96
C ILE A 242 12.29 17.83 4.77
N GLU A 243 13.58 18.11 4.89
CA GLU A 243 14.07 19.25 5.66
C GLU A 243 13.57 20.60 5.13
N SER A 244 13.51 20.75 3.80
CA SER A 244 12.96 21.93 3.13
C SER A 244 11.45 22.12 3.38
N MET A 245 10.73 21.08 3.82
CA MET A 245 9.30 21.13 4.12
C MET A 245 8.99 21.53 5.57
N ASN A 246 9.99 21.55 6.46
CA ASN A 246 9.74 21.79 7.88
C ASN A 246 8.97 23.10 8.17
N SER A 247 9.26 24.16 7.40
CA SER A 247 8.63 25.48 7.51
C SER A 247 7.18 25.51 7.01
N VAL A 248 6.80 24.64 6.07
CA VAL A 248 5.40 24.55 5.62
C VAL A 248 4.60 23.59 6.51
N MET A 249 5.26 22.61 7.13
CA MET A 249 4.61 21.64 8.03
C MET A 249 4.28 22.20 9.42
N ASP A 250 4.95 23.26 9.86
CA ASP A 250 4.66 23.91 11.14
C ASP A 250 3.58 25.00 11.01
N ASP A 251 3.35 25.72 12.12
CA ASP A 251 2.33 26.77 12.20
C ASP A 251 2.57 27.94 11.22
N ASN A 252 3.78 28.08 10.66
CA ASN A 252 4.08 29.14 9.70
C ASN A 252 3.35 28.93 8.38
N LYS A 253 3.15 27.67 7.96
CA LYS A 253 2.47 27.31 6.69
C LYS A 253 3.08 27.99 5.46
N VAL A 254 4.41 28.15 5.42
CA VAL A 254 5.14 28.77 4.31
C VAL A 254 6.21 27.82 3.80
N LEU A 255 6.17 27.50 2.51
CA LEU A 255 7.26 26.80 1.83
C LEU A 255 8.37 27.81 1.52
N THR A 256 9.57 27.57 2.04
CA THR A 256 10.74 28.42 1.80
C THR A 256 11.71 27.71 0.86
N LEU A 257 11.95 28.31 -0.30
CA LEU A 257 12.86 27.79 -1.31
C LEU A 257 14.29 28.29 -1.11
N ILE A 258 15.27 27.63 -1.72
CA ILE A 258 16.70 27.97 -1.57
C ILE A 258 17.06 29.34 -2.15
N ASN A 259 16.27 29.87 -3.10
CA ASN A 259 16.41 31.23 -3.63
C ASN A 259 15.88 32.31 -2.66
N GLY A 260 15.26 31.90 -1.54
CA GLY A 260 14.62 32.80 -0.58
C GLY A 260 13.15 33.07 -0.85
N ASP A 261 12.57 32.54 -1.94
CA ASP A 261 11.14 32.65 -2.22
C ASP A 261 10.33 31.98 -1.10
N ARG A 262 9.24 32.65 -0.73
CA ARG A 262 8.32 32.21 0.32
C ARG A 262 6.93 32.06 -0.27
N ILE A 263 6.45 30.82 -0.35
CA ILE A 263 5.12 30.50 -0.88
C ILE A 263 4.23 30.12 0.30
N GLY A 264 3.27 30.99 0.62
CA GLY A 264 2.29 30.74 1.67
C GLY A 264 1.25 29.72 1.24
N MET A 265 0.94 28.76 2.12
CA MET A 265 -0.10 27.77 1.90
C MET A 265 -1.47 28.37 2.24
N SER A 266 -2.44 28.25 1.32
CA SER A 266 -3.79 28.73 1.58
C SER A 266 -4.52 27.83 2.60
N PRO A 267 -5.53 28.35 3.33
CA PRO A 267 -6.31 27.54 4.27
C PRO A 267 -7.07 26.37 3.62
N SER A 268 -7.32 26.44 2.31
CA SER A 268 -7.96 25.38 1.53
C SER A 268 -7.02 24.22 1.17
N MET A 269 -5.71 24.38 1.39
CA MET A 269 -4.72 23.36 1.05
C MET A 269 -4.50 22.39 2.22
N ALA A 270 -4.16 21.15 1.89
CA ALA A 270 -3.66 20.17 2.84
C ALA A 270 -2.49 19.40 2.23
N LEU A 271 -1.54 19.00 3.08
CA LEU A 271 -0.38 18.21 2.70
C LEU A 271 -0.53 16.81 3.29
N LEU A 272 -0.51 15.80 2.43
CA LEU A 272 -0.64 14.40 2.80
C LEU A 272 0.61 13.64 2.37
N PHE A 273 1.03 12.69 3.19
CA PHE A 273 2.13 11.79 2.88
C PHE A 273 1.63 10.36 2.95
N GLU A 274 1.90 9.58 1.91
CA GLU A 274 1.70 8.13 1.91
C GLU A 274 3.08 7.48 1.99
N VAL A 275 3.41 6.92 3.16
CA VAL A 275 4.78 6.46 3.48
C VAL A 275 4.75 5.07 4.10
N GLN A 276 5.82 4.30 3.87
CA GLN A 276 5.95 2.97 4.46
C GLN A 276 6.35 3.05 5.94
N ASP A 277 7.45 3.76 6.22
CA ASP A 277 8.02 3.97 7.54
C ASP A 277 8.64 5.37 7.64
N LEU A 278 9.05 5.72 8.85
CA LEU A 278 9.65 7.01 9.19
C LEU A 278 11.04 6.85 9.82
N SER A 279 11.72 5.74 9.52
CA SER A 279 13.01 5.36 10.13
C SER A 279 14.12 6.39 9.93
N VAL A 280 14.05 7.14 8.84
CA VAL A 280 15.01 8.21 8.50
C VAL A 280 14.48 9.62 8.81
N ALA A 281 13.25 9.74 9.31
CA ALA A 281 12.68 11.04 9.66
C ALA A 281 13.14 11.46 11.06
N SER A 282 13.46 12.74 11.24
CA SER A 282 13.77 13.24 12.58
C SER A 282 12.49 13.34 13.42
N PRO A 283 12.54 13.12 14.76
CA PRO A 283 11.38 13.29 15.63
C PRO A 283 10.75 14.68 15.54
N ALA A 284 11.56 15.70 15.24
CA ALA A 284 11.08 17.06 15.00
C ALA A 284 10.16 17.16 13.77
N THR A 285 10.42 16.37 12.73
CA THR A 285 9.58 16.30 11.51
C THR A 285 8.26 15.60 11.82
N VAL A 286 8.33 14.44 12.49
CA VAL A 286 7.16 13.66 12.91
C VAL A 286 6.22 14.49 13.80
N SER A 287 6.77 15.30 14.71
CA SER A 287 5.99 16.14 15.63
C SER A 287 5.09 17.20 14.96
N ARG A 288 5.41 17.58 13.71
CA ARG A 288 4.72 18.64 12.96
C ARG A 288 3.51 18.13 12.20
N ALA A 289 3.47 16.84 11.85
CA ALA A 289 2.38 16.24 11.10
C ALA A 289 1.41 15.45 12.01
N GLY A 290 0.16 15.33 11.58
CA GLY A 290 -0.78 14.37 12.14
C GLY A 290 -0.43 12.97 11.66
N MET A 291 -0.47 11.97 12.54
CA MET A 291 -0.06 10.60 12.22
C MET A 291 -1.28 9.70 12.17
N VAL A 292 -1.45 8.96 11.08
CA VAL A 292 -2.42 7.87 10.95
C VAL A 292 -1.65 6.60 10.60
N TYR A 293 -1.45 5.74 11.58
CA TYR A 293 -0.80 4.44 11.39
C TYR A 293 -1.81 3.42 10.85
N MET A 294 -1.40 2.62 9.87
CA MET A 294 -2.19 1.57 9.25
C MET A 294 -1.40 0.27 9.23
N ASP A 295 -1.94 -0.76 9.88
CA ASP A 295 -1.38 -2.10 9.85
C ASP A 295 -1.97 -2.93 8.69
N VAL A 296 -1.13 -3.73 8.03
CA VAL A 296 -1.57 -4.68 7.00
C VAL A 296 -2.36 -5.81 7.63
N GLU A 297 -2.01 -6.23 8.85
CA GLU A 297 -2.68 -7.33 9.54
C GLU A 297 -4.13 -6.97 9.95
N ASP A 298 -4.39 -5.69 10.25
CA ASP A 298 -5.72 -5.21 10.61
C ASP A 298 -6.71 -5.23 9.43
N LEU A 299 -6.21 -5.16 8.20
CA LEU A 299 -7.02 -5.34 6.99
C LEU A 299 -7.04 -6.82 6.56
N GLY A 300 -5.87 -7.45 6.55
CA GLY A 300 -5.64 -8.80 6.06
C GLY A 300 -5.94 -8.97 4.57
N TRP A 301 -5.62 -10.14 4.03
CA TRP A 301 -5.83 -10.46 2.62
C TRP A 301 -7.29 -10.88 2.30
N ARG A 302 -8.08 -11.28 3.31
CA ARG A 302 -9.42 -11.84 3.12
C ARG A 302 -10.42 -10.88 2.45
N PRO A 303 -10.50 -9.58 2.82
CA PRO A 303 -11.41 -8.65 2.12
C PRO A 303 -11.06 -8.45 0.65
N PHE A 304 -9.77 -8.49 0.32
CA PHE A 304 -9.30 -8.43 -1.07
C PHE A 304 -9.76 -9.65 -1.87
N VAL A 305 -9.56 -10.86 -1.34
CA VAL A 305 -9.97 -12.10 -2.01
C VAL A 305 -11.49 -12.17 -2.18
N LYS A 306 -12.27 -11.75 -1.19
CA LYS A 306 -13.74 -11.66 -1.33
C LYS A 306 -14.15 -10.72 -2.46
N THR A 307 -13.51 -9.55 -2.57
CA THR A 307 -13.74 -8.62 -3.68
C THR A 307 -13.40 -9.26 -5.02
N TRP A 308 -12.24 -9.90 -5.10
CA TRP A 308 -11.79 -10.60 -6.31
C TRP A 308 -12.74 -11.72 -6.73
N LEU A 309 -13.19 -12.57 -5.80
CA LEU A 309 -14.16 -13.63 -6.10
C LEU A 309 -15.45 -13.08 -6.71
N VAL A 310 -15.96 -11.97 -6.18
CA VAL A 310 -17.20 -11.35 -6.69
C VAL A 310 -17.00 -10.68 -8.05
N GLN A 311 -15.84 -10.05 -8.29
CA GLN A 311 -15.58 -9.27 -9.50
C GLN A 311 -15.04 -10.10 -10.66
N ALA A 312 -14.10 -11.01 -10.39
CA ALA A 312 -13.38 -11.76 -11.41
C ALA A 312 -14.05 -13.08 -11.77
N ILE A 313 -14.71 -13.75 -10.81
CA ILE A 313 -15.28 -15.08 -11.03
C ILE A 313 -16.78 -14.93 -11.29
N THR A 314 -17.18 -15.12 -12.55
CA THR A 314 -18.59 -14.95 -12.94
C THR A 314 -19.47 -16.10 -12.47
N ASP A 315 -18.94 -17.31 -12.39
CA ASP A 315 -19.70 -18.51 -12.07
C ASP A 315 -19.88 -18.68 -10.54
N PRO A 316 -21.12 -18.82 -10.02
CA PRO A 316 -21.35 -19.01 -8.58
C PRO A 316 -20.78 -20.30 -7.99
N ASP A 317 -20.88 -21.43 -8.70
CA ASP A 317 -20.38 -22.71 -8.17
C ASP A 317 -18.85 -22.71 -8.13
N GLU A 318 -18.20 -22.06 -9.12
CA GLU A 318 -16.75 -21.83 -9.08
C GLU A 318 -16.34 -21.00 -7.86
N ARG A 319 -17.08 -19.94 -7.55
CA ARG A 319 -16.85 -19.11 -6.34
C ARG A 319 -16.98 -19.93 -5.06
N ASP A 320 -17.99 -20.79 -4.96
CA ASP A 320 -18.22 -21.61 -3.78
C ASP A 320 -17.10 -22.64 -3.59
N ILE A 321 -16.68 -23.30 -4.68
CA ILE A 321 -15.54 -24.22 -4.69
C ILE A 321 -14.26 -23.48 -4.28
N LEU A 322 -13.97 -22.34 -4.91
CA LEU A 322 -12.77 -21.55 -4.60
C LEU A 322 -12.76 -21.05 -3.17
N THR A 323 -13.90 -20.63 -2.62
CA THR A 323 -14.02 -20.20 -1.22
C THR A 323 -13.66 -21.35 -0.29
N SER A 324 -14.18 -22.56 -0.55
CA SER A 324 -13.84 -23.76 0.22
C SER A 324 -12.35 -24.11 0.14
N LEU A 325 -11.75 -24.05 -1.07
CA LEU A 325 -10.33 -24.32 -1.27
C LEU A 325 -9.44 -23.26 -0.60
N LEU A 326 -9.79 -21.97 -0.69
CA LEU A 326 -9.07 -20.89 -0.03
C LEU A 326 -9.04 -21.08 1.49
N ASP A 327 -10.17 -21.45 2.11
CA ASP A 327 -10.23 -21.72 3.54
C ASP A 327 -9.48 -23.00 3.92
N LYS A 328 -9.50 -24.04 3.06
CA LYS A 328 -8.76 -25.30 3.26
C LYS A 328 -7.25 -25.13 3.22
N TYR A 329 -6.72 -24.40 2.22
CA TYR A 329 -5.29 -24.34 1.92
C TYR A 329 -4.61 -23.04 2.35
N MET A 330 -5.18 -21.88 2.03
CA MET A 330 -4.43 -20.60 2.01
C MET A 330 -3.82 -20.27 3.37
N THR A 331 -4.61 -20.35 4.44
CA THR A 331 -4.13 -20.01 5.81
C THR A 331 -3.03 -20.97 6.26
N LYS A 332 -3.15 -22.27 5.96
CA LYS A 332 -2.16 -23.28 6.34
C LYS A 332 -0.85 -23.11 5.57
N VAL A 333 -0.94 -22.85 4.27
CA VAL A 333 0.23 -22.68 3.41
C VAL A 333 0.98 -21.39 3.71
N LEU A 334 0.27 -20.29 4.02
CA LEU A 334 0.91 -19.05 4.47
C LEU A 334 1.66 -19.25 5.79
N ALA A 335 1.04 -19.91 6.77
CA ALA A 335 1.69 -20.22 8.04
C ALA A 335 2.91 -21.16 7.87
N PHE A 336 2.78 -22.20 7.05
CA PHE A 336 3.88 -23.10 6.69
C PHE A 336 5.04 -22.34 6.03
N ARG A 337 4.72 -21.46 5.07
CA ARG A 337 5.72 -20.65 4.38
C ARG A 337 6.52 -19.78 5.35
N LEU A 338 5.83 -19.12 6.28
CA LEU A 338 6.50 -18.27 7.27
C LEU A 338 7.44 -19.06 8.19
N ALA A 339 7.08 -20.31 8.53
CA ALA A 339 7.83 -21.13 9.47
C ALA A 339 8.99 -21.92 8.82
N GLU A 340 8.76 -22.49 7.64
CA GLU A 340 9.61 -23.57 7.08
C GLU A 340 10.31 -23.19 5.78
N VAL A 341 10.01 -22.02 5.19
CA VAL A 341 10.48 -21.67 3.84
C VAL A 341 11.38 -20.45 3.89
N THR A 342 12.52 -20.58 3.22
CA THR A 342 13.44 -19.47 2.96
C THR A 342 13.25 -18.95 1.53
N GLU A 343 13.38 -17.64 1.36
CA GLU A 343 13.20 -16.97 0.08
C GLU A 343 14.39 -16.03 -0.19
N LEU A 344 14.78 -15.91 -1.45
CA LEU A 344 15.86 -15.01 -1.85
C LEU A 344 15.47 -13.54 -1.65
N ILE A 345 14.22 -13.19 -2.02
CA ILE A 345 13.63 -11.88 -1.77
C ILE A 345 12.34 -12.13 -0.99
N PRO A 346 12.21 -11.60 0.24
CA PRO A 346 11.01 -11.76 1.04
C PRO A 346 9.78 -11.20 0.32
N VAL A 347 8.73 -12.01 0.19
CA VAL A 347 7.43 -11.55 -0.32
C VAL A 347 6.44 -11.45 0.84
N THR A 348 5.64 -10.38 0.88
CA THR A 348 4.60 -10.24 1.91
C THR A 348 3.45 -11.22 1.65
N GLU A 349 2.79 -11.69 2.71
CA GLU A 349 1.66 -12.63 2.60
C GLU A 349 0.57 -12.11 1.65
N PHE A 350 0.24 -10.81 1.76
CA PHE A 350 -0.75 -10.18 0.90
C PHE A 350 -0.33 -10.24 -0.58
N ASN A 351 0.94 -9.96 -0.89
CA ASN A 351 1.43 -10.03 -2.27
C ASN A 351 1.42 -11.47 -2.81
N CYS A 352 1.66 -12.48 -1.97
CA CYS A 352 1.51 -13.89 -2.35
C CYS A 352 0.06 -14.21 -2.74
N VAL A 353 -0.91 -13.77 -1.94
CA VAL A 353 -2.35 -13.96 -2.22
C VAL A 353 -2.79 -13.17 -3.46
N LYS A 354 -2.31 -11.94 -3.63
CA LYS A 354 -2.57 -11.15 -4.84
C LYS A 354 -2.01 -11.84 -6.08
N SER A 355 -0.80 -12.38 -5.99
CA SER A 355 -0.17 -13.13 -7.09
C SER A 355 -0.95 -14.41 -7.41
N PHE A 356 -1.52 -15.07 -6.40
CA PHE A 356 -2.44 -16.20 -6.57
C PHE A 356 -3.68 -15.79 -7.38
N CYS A 357 -4.39 -14.75 -6.96
CA CYS A 357 -5.59 -14.26 -7.63
C CYS A 357 -5.29 -13.87 -9.09
N ASN A 358 -4.19 -13.15 -9.31
CA ASN A 358 -3.74 -12.74 -10.63
C ASN A 358 -3.46 -13.95 -11.55
N LEU A 359 -2.69 -14.93 -11.06
CA LEU A 359 -2.33 -16.11 -11.83
C LEU A 359 -3.56 -16.98 -12.14
N TYR A 360 -4.44 -17.14 -11.16
CA TYR A 360 -5.69 -17.88 -11.32
C TYR A 360 -6.60 -17.23 -12.37
N SER A 361 -6.80 -15.91 -12.31
CA SER A 361 -7.64 -15.19 -13.28
C SER A 361 -7.17 -15.32 -14.73
N VAL A 362 -5.87 -15.52 -14.97
CA VAL A 362 -5.33 -15.71 -16.33
C VAL A 362 -5.33 -17.17 -16.77
N LEU A 363 -5.12 -18.11 -15.84
CA LEU A 363 -5.01 -19.54 -16.18
C LEU A 363 -6.34 -20.28 -16.13
N ALA A 364 -7.20 -20.00 -15.17
CA ALA A 364 -8.47 -20.72 -14.96
C ALA A 364 -9.59 -20.16 -15.86
N THR A 365 -9.40 -20.27 -17.17
CA THR A 365 -10.37 -19.82 -18.18
C THR A 365 -11.19 -20.99 -18.72
N LYS A 366 -12.29 -20.67 -19.42
CA LYS A 366 -13.10 -21.66 -20.13
C LYS A 366 -12.29 -22.44 -21.17
N ASP A 367 -11.41 -21.75 -21.91
CA ASP A 367 -10.50 -22.36 -22.89
C ASP A 367 -9.53 -23.34 -22.24
N ASN A 368 -9.19 -23.09 -20.97
CA ASN A 368 -8.36 -23.95 -20.16
C ASN A 368 -9.16 -25.02 -19.37
N GLY A 369 -10.38 -25.31 -19.81
CA GLY A 369 -11.19 -26.44 -19.31
C GLY A 369 -12.02 -26.14 -18.06
N VAL A 370 -11.99 -24.91 -17.54
CA VAL A 370 -12.89 -24.42 -16.47
C VAL A 370 -14.23 -24.04 -17.07
N ASP A 371 -14.91 -25.03 -17.64
CA ASP A 371 -16.23 -24.88 -18.23
C ASP A 371 -17.12 -26.06 -17.81
N LYS A 372 -18.27 -25.75 -17.21
CA LYS A 372 -19.29 -26.72 -16.83
C LYS A 372 -19.94 -27.40 -18.03
N SER A 373 -20.00 -26.69 -19.17
CA SER A 373 -20.62 -27.22 -20.39
C SER A 373 -19.84 -28.40 -20.96
N VAL A 374 -18.53 -28.42 -20.71
CA VAL A 374 -17.60 -29.46 -21.17
C VAL A 374 -17.39 -30.43 -20.00
N GLY A 375 -18.12 -31.55 -19.98
CA GLY A 375 -17.89 -32.67 -19.04
C GLY A 375 -18.68 -32.66 -17.72
N GLY A 376 -19.58 -31.70 -17.49
CA GLY A 376 -20.52 -31.71 -16.36
C GLY A 376 -19.89 -31.39 -15.00
N ALA A 377 -20.72 -31.40 -13.94
CA ALA A 377 -20.32 -31.04 -12.58
C ALA A 377 -19.17 -31.91 -12.03
N ASP A 378 -19.17 -33.20 -12.36
CA ASP A 378 -18.20 -34.19 -11.88
C ASP A 378 -16.76 -33.92 -12.35
N GLN A 379 -16.59 -33.24 -13.49
CA GLN A 379 -15.28 -32.88 -14.02
C GLN A 379 -14.92 -31.40 -13.79
N PHE A 380 -15.90 -30.56 -13.51
CA PHE A 380 -15.70 -29.14 -13.27
C PHE A 380 -14.94 -28.89 -11.98
N ALA A 381 -15.41 -29.42 -10.85
CA ALA A 381 -14.79 -29.18 -9.55
C ALA A 381 -13.33 -29.69 -9.47
N PRO A 382 -13.01 -30.91 -9.95
CA PRO A 382 -11.61 -31.37 -9.99
C PRO A 382 -10.71 -30.53 -10.91
N MET A 383 -11.26 -29.92 -11.97
CA MET A 383 -10.49 -29.05 -12.85
C MET A 383 -10.16 -27.72 -12.17
N VAL A 384 -11.14 -27.13 -11.48
CA VAL A 384 -10.96 -25.93 -10.64
C VAL A 384 -9.91 -26.20 -9.56
N GLU A 385 -9.95 -27.35 -8.90
CA GLU A 385 -8.99 -27.73 -7.86
C GLU A 385 -7.57 -27.90 -8.42
N LYS A 386 -7.41 -28.52 -9.61
CA LYS A 386 -6.09 -28.63 -10.27
C LYS A 386 -5.49 -27.26 -10.57
N TRP A 387 -6.28 -26.34 -11.14
CA TRP A 387 -5.82 -24.97 -11.39
C TRP A 387 -5.54 -24.21 -10.11
N PHE A 388 -6.37 -24.39 -9.07
CA PHE A 388 -6.13 -23.82 -7.75
C PHE A 388 -4.77 -24.24 -7.19
N LEU A 389 -4.49 -25.54 -7.17
CA LEU A 389 -3.23 -26.06 -6.65
C LEU A 389 -2.03 -25.61 -7.49
N PHE A 390 -2.16 -25.59 -8.82
CA PHE A 390 -1.11 -25.08 -9.70
C PHE A 390 -0.80 -23.61 -9.40
N CYS A 391 -1.84 -22.77 -9.30
CA CYS A 391 -1.67 -21.36 -9.01
C CYS A 391 -1.06 -21.15 -7.61
N LEU A 392 -1.52 -21.90 -6.61
CA LEU A 392 -1.00 -21.85 -5.24
C LEU A 392 0.51 -22.14 -5.19
N THR A 393 0.95 -23.19 -5.90
CA THR A 393 2.36 -23.57 -5.99
C THR A 393 3.21 -22.48 -6.66
N TRP A 394 2.75 -21.92 -7.77
CA TRP A 394 3.54 -20.96 -8.55
C TRP A 394 3.37 -19.50 -8.13
N SER A 395 2.47 -19.19 -7.21
CA SER A 395 2.32 -17.85 -6.63
C SER A 395 2.82 -17.78 -5.18
N VAL A 396 2.17 -18.48 -4.24
CA VAL A 396 2.47 -18.37 -2.81
C VAL A 396 3.83 -19.00 -2.49
N MET A 397 4.15 -20.08 -3.18
CA MET A 397 5.40 -20.81 -3.03
C MET A 397 6.37 -20.63 -4.22
N GLY A 398 6.08 -19.69 -5.13
CA GLY A 398 6.90 -19.45 -6.31
C GLY A 398 8.32 -18.96 -6.00
N ALA A 399 8.46 -18.18 -4.92
CA ALA A 399 9.74 -17.64 -4.44
C ALA A 399 10.49 -18.56 -3.45
N ALA A 400 9.94 -19.73 -3.16
CA ALA A 400 10.55 -20.69 -2.23
C ALA A 400 11.90 -21.21 -2.74
N SER A 401 12.87 -21.35 -1.82
CA SER A 401 14.14 -22.03 -2.04
C SER A 401 13.96 -23.50 -2.40
N GLU A 402 14.99 -24.15 -2.95
CA GLU A 402 14.92 -25.56 -3.35
C GLU A 402 14.52 -26.48 -2.19
N ASP A 403 15.10 -26.31 -1.00
CA ASP A 403 14.72 -27.06 0.20
C ASP A 403 13.26 -26.78 0.61
N GLY A 404 12.84 -25.51 0.57
CA GLY A 404 11.46 -25.12 0.83
C GLY A 404 10.46 -25.76 -0.15
N ARG A 405 10.83 -25.94 -1.42
CA ARG A 405 10.01 -26.63 -2.43
C ARG A 405 9.83 -28.12 -2.10
N VAL A 406 10.87 -28.79 -1.61
CA VAL A 406 10.80 -30.20 -1.20
C VAL A 406 9.90 -30.37 0.02
N ARG A 407 10.05 -29.51 1.03
CA ARG A 407 9.17 -29.56 2.22
C ARG A 407 7.72 -29.22 1.86
N PHE A 408 7.50 -28.28 0.95
CA PHE A 408 6.16 -27.92 0.48
C PHE A 408 5.49 -29.05 -0.32
N ASP A 409 6.25 -29.80 -1.13
CA ASP A 409 5.74 -30.99 -1.81
C ASP A 409 5.19 -32.01 -0.80
N ALA A 410 5.93 -32.29 0.28
CA ALA A 410 5.46 -33.16 1.35
C ALA A 410 4.20 -32.60 2.03
N CYS A 411 4.16 -31.31 2.36
CA CYS A 411 3.01 -30.66 2.99
C CYS A 411 1.74 -30.75 2.13
N ILE A 412 1.83 -30.48 0.82
CA ILE A 412 0.67 -30.58 -0.07
C ILE A 412 0.19 -32.03 -0.21
N ARG A 413 1.11 -33.00 -0.25
CA ARG A 413 0.76 -34.43 -0.36
C ARG A 413 0.08 -34.99 0.89
N GLU A 414 0.35 -34.42 2.07
CA GLU A 414 -0.40 -34.74 3.29
C GLU A 414 -1.84 -34.22 3.25
N ILE A 415 -2.07 -33.11 2.54
CA ILE A 415 -3.41 -32.51 2.42
C ILE A 415 -4.19 -33.15 1.28
N GLU A 416 -3.55 -33.40 0.14
CA GLU A 416 -4.17 -34.03 -1.03
C GLU A 416 -3.29 -35.00 -1.79
N THR A 417 -3.93 -36.04 -2.31
CA THR A 417 -3.27 -37.15 -3.02
C THR A 417 -3.39 -37.07 -4.55
N ILE A 418 -3.71 -35.88 -5.07
CA ILE A 418 -3.93 -35.67 -6.52
C ILE A 418 -2.66 -35.79 -7.38
N TYR A 419 -1.48 -35.54 -6.79
CA TYR A 419 -0.21 -35.59 -7.51
C TYR A 419 0.38 -37.00 -7.51
N PRO A 420 0.77 -37.57 -8.67
CA PRO A 420 1.51 -38.82 -8.72
C PRO A 420 2.82 -38.76 -7.90
N PRO A 421 3.20 -39.82 -7.17
CA PRO A 421 4.39 -39.84 -6.29
C PRO A 421 5.70 -40.10 -7.05
N VAL A 422 5.85 -39.55 -8.26
CA VAL A 422 7.00 -39.81 -9.16
C VAL A 422 8.03 -38.69 -9.08
N LYS A 423 7.56 -37.45 -9.02
CA LYS A 423 8.37 -36.23 -8.93
C LYS A 423 7.69 -35.22 -8.01
N THR A 424 8.36 -34.11 -7.69
CA THR A 424 7.77 -33.05 -6.88
C THR A 424 6.61 -32.36 -7.62
N ILE A 425 5.69 -31.72 -6.91
CA ILE A 425 4.53 -31.01 -7.47
C ILE A 425 4.94 -29.92 -8.50
N TYR A 426 6.15 -29.36 -8.40
CA TYR A 426 6.67 -28.37 -9.34
C TYR A 426 6.99 -28.97 -10.72
N GLU A 427 7.09 -30.28 -10.82
CA GLU A 427 7.37 -31.00 -12.07
C GLU A 427 6.08 -31.31 -12.87
N PHE A 428 4.91 -30.90 -12.35
CA PHE A 428 3.63 -31.08 -13.02
C PHE A 428 3.05 -29.78 -13.56
N PHE A 429 2.27 -29.91 -14.64
CA PHE A 429 1.39 -28.87 -15.17
C PHE A 429 -0.01 -29.41 -15.42
N VAL A 430 -0.99 -28.51 -15.45
CA VAL A 430 -2.37 -28.85 -15.80
C VAL A 430 -2.48 -28.92 -17.33
N ASP A 431 -2.81 -30.09 -17.88
CA ASP A 431 -3.17 -30.23 -19.30
C ASP A 431 -4.66 -29.93 -19.48
N PRO A 432 -5.02 -28.80 -20.12
CA PRO A 432 -6.43 -28.46 -20.32
C PRO A 432 -7.19 -29.47 -21.17
N LYS A 433 -6.51 -30.11 -22.14
CA LYS A 433 -7.14 -31.03 -23.09
C LYS A 433 -7.40 -32.39 -22.46
N GLY A 434 -6.40 -32.92 -21.77
CA GLY A 434 -6.52 -34.18 -21.01
C GLY A 434 -7.26 -34.04 -19.68
N ARG A 435 -7.45 -32.80 -19.19
CA ARG A 435 -8.01 -32.48 -17.86
C ARG A 435 -7.28 -33.19 -16.72
N GLU A 436 -5.99 -33.40 -16.87
CA GLU A 436 -5.13 -34.15 -15.96
C GLU A 436 -3.82 -33.41 -15.68
N LEU A 437 -3.08 -33.87 -14.67
CA LEU A 437 -1.74 -33.36 -14.35
C LEU A 437 -0.70 -34.16 -15.13
N LYS A 438 0.14 -33.49 -15.93
CA LYS A 438 1.22 -34.11 -16.71
C LYS A 438 2.58 -33.60 -16.31
N LEU A 439 3.62 -34.37 -16.61
CA LEU A 439 4.99 -33.97 -16.31
C LEU A 439 5.50 -32.95 -17.34
N TRP A 440 6.19 -31.91 -16.87
CA TRP A 440 6.83 -30.93 -17.76
C TRP A 440 7.83 -31.58 -18.75
N ASP A 441 8.45 -32.70 -18.36
CA ASP A 441 9.30 -33.53 -19.22
C ASP A 441 8.61 -33.92 -20.53
N GLU A 442 7.31 -34.21 -20.50
CA GLU A 442 6.54 -34.61 -21.68
C GLU A 442 6.40 -33.48 -22.71
N ARG A 443 6.62 -32.23 -22.27
CA ARG A 443 6.59 -31.03 -23.13
C ARG A 443 7.96 -30.71 -23.72
N LEU A 444 9.02 -31.40 -23.31
CA LEU A 444 10.35 -31.23 -23.91
C LEU A 444 10.36 -31.73 -25.36
N PRO A 445 11.02 -31.01 -26.29
CA PRO A 445 11.19 -31.49 -27.64
C PRO A 445 11.97 -32.82 -27.65
N PRO A 446 11.41 -33.93 -28.16
CA PRO A 446 12.04 -35.25 -28.07
C PRO A 446 13.33 -35.38 -28.90
N ALA A 447 13.57 -34.45 -29.83
CA ALA A 447 14.73 -34.46 -30.72
C ALA A 447 15.37 -33.07 -30.88
N TYR A 448 15.65 -32.38 -29.76
CA TYR A 448 16.37 -31.11 -29.82
C TYR A 448 17.78 -31.31 -30.42
N ARG A 449 18.08 -30.58 -31.51
CA ARG A 449 19.40 -30.55 -32.15
C ARG A 449 19.80 -29.12 -32.43
N ILE A 450 21.05 -28.80 -32.12
CA ILE A 450 21.65 -27.51 -32.45
C ILE A 450 21.97 -27.51 -33.94
N LEU A 451 21.45 -26.53 -34.67
CA LEU A 451 21.72 -26.41 -36.10
C LEU A 451 23.21 -26.08 -36.32
N PRO A 452 23.89 -26.77 -37.26
CA PRO A 452 25.29 -26.46 -37.60
C PRO A 452 25.45 -24.99 -37.98
N GLY A 453 26.46 -24.32 -37.41
CA GLY A 453 26.72 -22.89 -37.65
C GLY A 453 25.97 -21.92 -36.73
N THR A 454 25.15 -22.41 -35.80
CA THR A 454 24.52 -21.54 -34.78
C THR A 454 25.61 -20.96 -33.86
N PRO A 455 25.74 -19.61 -33.73
CA PRO A 455 26.69 -19.01 -32.81
C PRO A 455 26.43 -19.43 -31.37
N PHE A 456 27.50 -19.69 -30.59
CA PHE A 456 27.39 -20.25 -29.24
C PHE A 456 26.46 -19.43 -28.32
N TYR A 457 26.53 -18.09 -28.40
CA TYR A 457 25.70 -17.19 -27.60
C TYR A 457 24.19 -17.22 -27.93
N LYS A 458 23.79 -17.83 -29.06
CA LYS A 458 22.38 -18.01 -29.45
C LYS A 458 21.83 -19.41 -29.10
N ILE A 459 22.68 -20.32 -28.64
CA ILE A 459 22.27 -21.68 -28.31
C ILE A 459 21.56 -21.65 -26.96
N LEU A 460 20.25 -21.89 -26.94
CA LEU A 460 19.50 -22.12 -25.71
C LEU A 460 18.92 -23.53 -25.71
N VAL A 461 19.49 -24.40 -24.87
CA VAL A 461 19.00 -25.77 -24.70
C VAL A 461 17.69 -25.73 -23.93
N PRO A 462 16.58 -26.28 -24.47
CA PRO A 462 15.33 -26.37 -23.74
C PRO A 462 15.48 -27.36 -22.60
N THR A 463 15.34 -26.87 -21.37
CA THR A 463 15.23 -27.66 -20.14
C THR A 463 13.84 -27.51 -19.55
N VAL A 464 13.51 -28.39 -18.60
CA VAL A 464 12.24 -28.29 -17.84
C VAL A 464 12.10 -26.90 -17.22
N ASP A 465 13.15 -26.36 -16.62
CA ASP A 465 13.14 -25.00 -16.03
C ASP A 465 12.82 -23.92 -17.05
N THR A 466 13.46 -23.95 -18.22
CA THR A 466 13.18 -22.94 -19.26
C THR A 466 11.74 -23.01 -19.74
N LEU A 467 11.15 -24.21 -19.81
CA LEU A 467 9.74 -24.38 -20.19
C LEU A 467 8.79 -23.88 -19.08
N ARG A 468 9.06 -24.22 -17.82
CA ARG A 468 8.24 -23.82 -16.67
C ARG A 468 8.20 -22.32 -16.51
N TYR A 469 9.37 -21.70 -16.40
CA TYR A 469 9.47 -20.26 -16.21
C TYR A 469 9.03 -19.49 -17.45
N GLY A 470 9.32 -20.00 -18.65
CA GLY A 470 8.84 -19.42 -19.89
C GLY A 470 7.32 -19.46 -20.00
N TYR A 471 6.69 -20.57 -19.64
CA TYR A 471 5.23 -20.70 -19.60
C TYR A 471 4.59 -19.69 -18.65
N LEU A 472 5.11 -19.55 -17.42
CA LEU A 472 4.57 -18.60 -16.45
C LEU A 472 4.76 -17.16 -16.91
N LEU A 473 5.93 -16.83 -17.46
CA LEU A 473 6.21 -15.50 -17.97
C LEU A 473 5.30 -15.14 -19.15
N GLN A 474 5.18 -16.03 -20.15
CA GLN A 474 4.26 -15.82 -21.27
C GLN A 474 2.82 -15.68 -20.81
N THR A 475 2.38 -16.52 -19.87
CA THR A 475 1.02 -16.47 -19.32
C THR A 475 0.74 -15.11 -18.70
N LEU A 476 1.62 -14.64 -17.80
CA LEU A 476 1.44 -13.36 -17.14
C LEU A 476 1.46 -12.20 -18.13
N VAL A 477 2.43 -12.17 -19.06
CA VAL A 477 2.56 -11.09 -20.04
C VAL A 477 1.37 -11.04 -21.00
N ASN A 478 0.90 -12.19 -21.50
CA ASN A 478 -0.29 -12.27 -22.35
C ASN A 478 -1.56 -11.88 -21.58
N GLY A 479 -1.60 -12.13 -20.27
CA GLY A 479 -2.64 -11.65 -19.36
C GLY A 479 -2.54 -10.18 -18.98
N GLY A 480 -1.57 -9.43 -19.52
CA GLY A 480 -1.33 -8.02 -19.18
C GLY A 480 -0.77 -7.79 -17.78
N LEU A 481 -0.20 -8.83 -17.18
CA LEU A 481 0.40 -8.80 -15.84
C LEU A 481 1.92 -8.75 -15.91
N HIS A 482 2.51 -8.09 -14.92
CA HIS A 482 3.96 -7.99 -14.79
C HIS A 482 4.53 -9.12 -13.94
N ALA A 483 5.76 -9.54 -14.24
CA ALA A 483 6.48 -10.57 -13.51
C ALA A 483 7.89 -10.08 -13.14
N LEU A 484 8.37 -10.50 -11.97
CA LEU A 484 9.75 -10.31 -11.54
C LEU A 484 10.43 -11.67 -11.41
N ILE A 485 11.54 -11.86 -12.12
CA ILE A 485 12.31 -13.11 -12.08
C ILE A 485 13.63 -12.84 -11.37
N VAL A 486 13.86 -13.58 -10.29
CA VAL A 486 15.02 -13.44 -9.42
C VAL A 486 15.88 -14.71 -9.46
N GLY A 487 17.15 -14.59 -9.10
CA GLY A 487 18.08 -15.71 -9.02
C GLY A 487 19.53 -15.28 -9.23
N ASP A 488 20.45 -16.22 -9.11
CA ASP A 488 21.89 -15.93 -9.14
C ASP A 488 22.42 -15.47 -10.51
N THR A 489 23.56 -14.78 -10.51
CA THR A 489 24.22 -14.35 -11.74
C THR A 489 24.65 -15.55 -12.58
N GLY A 490 24.43 -15.49 -13.90
CA GLY A 490 24.88 -16.54 -14.83
C GLY A 490 23.92 -17.71 -15.05
N VAL A 491 22.76 -17.75 -14.39
CA VAL A 491 21.78 -18.87 -14.52
C VAL A 491 20.84 -18.77 -15.75
N GLY A 492 21.20 -17.96 -16.75
CA GLY A 492 20.42 -17.87 -18.01
C GLY A 492 19.12 -17.06 -17.95
N LYS A 493 18.83 -16.33 -16.87
CA LYS A 493 17.59 -15.51 -16.70
C LYS A 493 17.35 -14.56 -17.88
N THR A 494 18.35 -13.74 -18.22
CA THR A 494 18.25 -12.75 -19.29
C THR A 494 17.98 -13.40 -20.64
N SER A 495 18.69 -14.49 -20.95
CA SER A 495 18.51 -15.22 -22.21
C SER A 495 17.12 -15.85 -22.32
N MET A 496 16.59 -16.39 -21.21
CA MET A 496 15.23 -16.94 -21.16
C MET A 496 14.19 -15.84 -21.38
N ILE A 497 14.26 -14.74 -20.62
CA ILE A 497 13.32 -13.61 -20.77
C ILE A 497 13.35 -13.07 -22.20
N GLN A 498 14.54 -12.86 -22.77
CA GLN A 498 14.67 -12.37 -24.15
C GLN A 498 13.99 -13.29 -25.16
N LYS A 499 14.21 -14.61 -25.06
CA LYS A 499 13.58 -15.59 -25.95
C LYS A 499 12.06 -15.55 -25.85
N GLU A 500 11.51 -15.48 -24.64
CA GLU A 500 10.05 -15.46 -24.45
C GLU A 500 9.43 -14.16 -24.94
N LEU A 501 10.12 -13.02 -24.74
CA LEU A 501 9.68 -11.72 -25.27
C LEU A 501 9.78 -11.64 -26.80
N ASP A 502 10.80 -12.26 -27.41
CA ASP A 502 10.93 -12.35 -28.88
C ASP A 502 9.82 -13.21 -29.51
N GLY A 503 9.17 -14.07 -28.72
CA GLY A 503 8.03 -14.87 -29.14
C GLY A 503 6.67 -14.16 -29.10
N LEU A 504 6.62 -12.92 -28.59
CA LEU A 504 5.41 -12.11 -28.56
C LEU A 504 5.07 -11.58 -29.96
N ASN A 505 3.80 -11.25 -30.19
CA ASN A 505 3.33 -10.68 -31.44
C ASN A 505 3.72 -9.19 -31.60
N ASP A 506 3.58 -8.66 -32.82
CA ASP A 506 3.97 -7.28 -33.19
C ASP A 506 3.22 -6.16 -32.43
N THR A 507 2.22 -6.50 -31.61
CA THR A 507 1.56 -5.53 -30.73
C THR A 507 2.43 -5.11 -29.54
N TYR A 508 3.49 -5.84 -29.24
CA TYR A 508 4.42 -5.52 -28.16
C TYR A 508 5.69 -4.84 -28.70
N GLN A 509 6.14 -3.82 -27.98
CA GLN A 509 7.47 -3.24 -28.16
C GLN A 509 8.34 -3.52 -26.93
N ARG A 510 9.63 -3.78 -27.16
CA ARG A 510 10.58 -4.09 -26.11
C ARG A 510 11.56 -2.95 -25.92
N LEU A 511 11.61 -2.41 -24.70
CA LEU A 511 12.70 -1.55 -24.23
C LEU A 511 13.53 -2.33 -23.21
N VAL A 512 14.83 -2.49 -23.49
CA VAL A 512 15.77 -3.12 -22.55
C VAL A 512 16.55 -2.03 -21.84
N MET A 513 16.44 -1.99 -20.52
CA MET A 513 17.18 -1.07 -19.66
C MET A 513 18.11 -1.86 -18.73
N ASN A 514 19.37 -1.43 -18.66
CA ASN A 514 20.36 -2.03 -17.78
C ASN A 514 20.65 -1.05 -16.64
N PHE A 515 20.39 -1.48 -15.40
CA PHE A 515 20.69 -0.69 -14.22
C PHE A 515 22.07 -1.06 -13.64
N SER A 516 22.84 -0.05 -13.29
CA SER A 516 24.10 -0.14 -12.56
C SER A 516 24.07 0.79 -11.34
N SER A 517 25.09 0.72 -10.49
CA SER A 517 25.22 1.63 -9.33
C SER A 517 25.29 3.12 -9.70
N ALA A 518 25.59 3.45 -10.96
CA ALA A 518 25.67 4.82 -11.47
C ALA A 518 24.40 5.27 -12.22
N THR A 519 23.36 4.43 -12.32
CA THR A 519 22.13 4.79 -13.04
C THR A 519 21.27 5.71 -12.18
N SER A 520 21.03 6.93 -12.66
CA SER A 520 20.16 7.92 -12.00
C SER A 520 18.72 7.85 -12.52
N SER A 521 17.80 8.51 -11.79
CA SER A 521 16.41 8.71 -12.22
C SER A 521 16.33 9.44 -13.57
N SER A 522 17.15 10.49 -13.75
CA SER A 522 17.22 11.26 -15.00
C SER A 522 17.61 10.40 -16.20
N THR A 523 18.68 9.61 -16.09
CA THR A 523 19.11 8.70 -17.17
C THR A 523 18.03 7.67 -17.50
N THR A 524 17.31 7.19 -16.48
CA THR A 524 16.21 6.24 -16.67
C THR A 524 15.05 6.89 -17.41
N GLN A 525 14.69 8.13 -17.04
CA GLN A 525 13.65 8.91 -17.69
C GLN A 525 14.01 9.19 -19.15
N ASP A 526 15.23 9.62 -19.44
CA ASP A 526 15.70 9.89 -20.81
C ASP A 526 15.57 8.64 -21.70
N VAL A 527 15.95 7.47 -21.19
CA VAL A 527 15.85 6.21 -21.95
C VAL A 527 14.40 5.87 -22.27
N ILE A 528 13.46 6.13 -21.34
CA ILE A 528 12.02 5.91 -21.55
C ILE A 528 11.46 6.94 -22.54
N GLU A 529 11.76 8.23 -22.35
CA GLU A 529 11.20 9.30 -23.19
C GLU A 529 11.69 9.21 -24.64
N ASN A 530 12.92 8.75 -24.88
CA ASN A 530 13.47 8.58 -26.23
C ASN A 530 12.70 7.59 -27.11
N VAL A 531 11.95 6.66 -26.52
CA VAL A 531 11.13 5.68 -27.27
C VAL A 531 9.65 6.01 -27.25
N MET A 532 9.24 7.06 -26.53
CA MET A 532 7.85 7.45 -26.37
C MET A 532 7.53 8.65 -27.27
N GLU A 533 6.36 8.63 -27.93
CA GLU A 533 5.92 9.80 -28.68
C GLU A 533 5.13 10.76 -27.78
N LYS A 534 5.40 12.06 -27.93
CA LYS A 534 4.66 13.10 -27.21
C LYS A 534 3.31 13.33 -27.88
N ARG A 535 2.28 12.58 -27.46
CA ARG A 535 0.92 12.66 -28.02
C ARG A 535 0.18 13.95 -27.66
N SER A 536 0.44 14.53 -26.49
CA SER A 536 -0.13 15.84 -26.08
C SER A 536 0.76 16.54 -25.03
N ARG A 537 0.38 17.74 -24.58
CA ARG A 537 1.18 18.57 -23.64
C ARG A 537 1.56 17.83 -22.34
N SER A 538 0.84 16.77 -21.95
CA SER A 538 1.08 15.98 -20.74
C SER A 538 0.90 14.46 -20.89
N ARG A 539 0.87 13.93 -22.14
CA ARG A 539 0.75 12.47 -22.36
C ARG A 539 1.82 11.99 -23.32
N PHE A 540 2.59 11.02 -22.85
CA PHE A 540 3.54 10.22 -23.62
C PHE A 540 2.92 8.85 -23.89
N GLY A 541 3.13 8.29 -25.07
CA GLY A 541 2.70 6.92 -25.37
C GLY A 541 2.81 6.53 -26.82
#